data_AF-A0A9W3F1G9-F1
#
_entry.id   AF-A0A9W3F1G9-F1
#
_cell.length_a   1.000
_cell.length_b   1.000
_cell.length_c   1.000
_cell.angle_alpha   90.00
_cell.angle_beta   90.00
_cell.angle_gamma   90.00
#
_symmetry.space_group_name_H-M   'P 1'
#
loop_
_entity.id
_entity.type
_entity.pdbx_description
1 polymer ?
#
loop_
_entity_poly.entity_id
_entity_poly.type
_entity_poly.pdbx_seq_one_letter_code
_entity_poly.pdbx_strand_id
1 'polypeptide(L)'
;MITREVEDGVIECHHYWPISTKKPLELKSCRVFLENYQILQNFVVRIFQVVRKSTETSHFVKHLQFTKWPDHGTPASAEGFIKYVRYVRKSHVTGPVLDHCSAGVGRTGVFLCVDVVFCAIERNFPFNTMNIVGQMREQRYRMIHTKEQYTFWYKIVHEILHKLLTLK
;
A
#
# COMPACT_ATOMS: atom_id res chain seq x y z
N MET A 1 -2.60 -2.40 -1.55
CA MET A 1 -2.47 -2.68 -2.99
C MET A 1 -1.86 -1.47 -3.66
N ILE A 2 -0.66 -1.60 -4.24
CA ILE A 2 0.09 -0.49 -4.86
C ILE A 2 0.39 -0.86 -6.31
N THR A 3 -0.67 -1.13 -7.06
CA THR A 3 -0.62 -1.49 -8.48
C THR A 3 -2.00 -1.30 -9.08
N ARG A 4 -2.08 -1.13 -10.39
CA ARG A 4 -3.32 -1.42 -11.13
C ARG A 4 -3.38 -2.92 -11.46
N GLU A 5 -4.53 -3.35 -11.94
CA GLU A 5 -4.74 -4.75 -12.37
C GLU A 5 -4.02 -5.04 -13.68
N VAL A 6 -4.05 -4.07 -14.59
CA VAL A 6 -3.41 -4.11 -15.90
C VAL A 6 -2.62 -2.84 -16.11
N GLU A 7 -1.40 -2.99 -16.60
CA GLU A 7 -0.48 -1.91 -16.93
C GLU A 7 0.24 -2.27 -18.23
N ASP A 8 0.26 -1.35 -19.20
CA ASP A 8 0.82 -1.56 -20.55
C ASP A 8 0.39 -2.88 -21.24
N GLY A 9 -0.86 -3.30 -20.99
CA GLY A 9 -1.44 -4.54 -21.52
C GLY A 9 -1.04 -5.81 -20.78
N VAL A 10 -0.18 -5.72 -19.76
CA VAL A 10 0.27 -6.83 -18.91
C VAL A 10 -0.61 -6.90 -17.66
N ILE A 11 -1.02 -8.13 -17.30
CA ILE A 11 -1.76 -8.37 -16.06
C ILE A 11 -0.77 -8.33 -14.88
N GLU A 12 -0.87 -7.28 -14.09
CA GLU A 12 -0.08 -7.08 -12.87
C GLU A 12 -0.75 -7.69 -11.64
N CYS A 13 -2.07 -7.71 -11.61
CA CYS A 13 -2.83 -8.27 -10.49
C CYS A 13 -4.23 -8.70 -10.94
N HIS A 14 -4.63 -9.92 -10.58
CA HIS A 14 -5.99 -10.37 -10.83
C HIS A 14 -6.99 -9.58 -9.96
N HIS A 15 -8.17 -9.34 -10.52
CA HIS A 15 -9.28 -8.72 -9.79
C HIS A 15 -9.86 -9.70 -8.77
N TYR A 16 -9.36 -9.66 -7.54
CA TYR A 16 -9.73 -10.62 -6.47
C TYR A 16 -10.88 -10.15 -5.58
N TRP A 17 -11.66 -9.14 -6.00
CA TRP A 17 -12.77 -8.59 -5.23
C TRP A 17 -14.05 -8.47 -6.09
N PRO A 18 -15.21 -8.12 -5.50
CA PRO A 18 -16.44 -7.95 -6.26
C PRO A 18 -16.43 -6.67 -7.09
N ILE A 19 -16.90 -6.75 -8.35
CA ILE A 19 -16.99 -5.61 -9.26
C ILE A 19 -18.16 -4.67 -8.90
N SER A 20 -19.18 -5.17 -8.20
CA SER A 20 -20.37 -4.39 -7.85
C SER A 20 -20.88 -4.69 -6.45
N THR A 21 -21.65 -3.77 -5.88
CA THR A 21 -22.35 -3.93 -4.60
C THR A 21 -23.52 -4.91 -4.67
N LYS A 22 -23.97 -5.29 -5.88
CA LYS A 22 -25.16 -6.12 -6.08
C LYS A 22 -24.91 -7.62 -5.91
N LYS A 23 -23.67 -8.07 -6.13
CA LYS A 23 -23.32 -9.50 -6.15
C LYS A 23 -21.98 -9.72 -5.44
N PRO A 24 -21.92 -10.65 -4.47
CA PRO A 24 -20.65 -11.01 -3.85
C PRO A 24 -19.74 -11.77 -4.81
N LEU A 25 -18.44 -11.73 -4.51
CA LEU A 25 -17.48 -12.67 -5.04
C LEU A 25 -17.57 -13.97 -4.22
N GLU A 26 -17.95 -15.04 -4.89
CA GLU A 26 -18.05 -16.38 -4.31
C GLU A 26 -16.69 -17.08 -4.35
N LEU A 27 -16.11 -17.35 -3.18
CA LEU A 27 -14.88 -18.13 -3.02
C LEU A 27 -15.20 -19.48 -2.35
N LYS A 28 -14.25 -20.41 -2.40
CA LYS A 28 -14.43 -21.76 -1.83
C LYS A 28 -14.78 -21.72 -0.33
N SER A 29 -14.11 -20.86 0.45
CA SER A 29 -14.23 -20.81 1.92
C SER A 29 -15.00 -19.58 2.45
N CYS A 30 -15.20 -18.56 1.63
CA CYS A 30 -15.85 -17.33 2.03
C CYS A 30 -16.63 -16.66 0.89
N ARG A 31 -17.43 -15.66 1.25
CA ARG A 31 -18.09 -14.72 0.34
C ARG A 31 -17.53 -13.34 0.64
N VAL A 32 -17.17 -12.58 -0.39
CA VAL A 32 -16.70 -11.20 -0.25
C VAL A 32 -17.77 -10.29 -0.82
N PHE A 33 -18.27 -9.37 -0.02
CA PHE A 33 -19.21 -8.33 -0.42
C PHE A 33 -18.49 -7.00 -0.54
N LEU A 34 -18.85 -6.20 -1.53
CA LEU A 34 -18.44 -4.81 -1.62
C LEU A 34 -19.53 -3.95 -1.00
N GLU A 35 -19.25 -3.42 0.19
CA GLU A 35 -20.21 -2.61 0.95
C GLU A 35 -20.20 -1.15 0.50
N ASN A 36 -19.01 -0.62 0.28
CA ASN A 36 -18.83 0.77 -0.12
C ASN A 36 -17.48 0.96 -0.83
N TYR A 37 -17.38 1.98 -1.68
CA TYR A 37 -16.11 2.43 -2.23
C TYR A 37 -16.09 3.95 -2.43
N GLN A 38 -14.88 4.49 -2.38
CA GLN A 38 -14.59 5.90 -2.64
C GLN A 38 -13.40 5.99 -3.59
N ILE A 39 -13.58 6.73 -4.68
CA ILE A 39 -12.50 7.05 -5.61
C ILE A 39 -11.94 8.40 -5.20
N LEU A 40 -10.69 8.42 -4.75
CA LEU A 40 -9.96 9.65 -4.44
C LEU A 40 -8.95 9.94 -5.55
N GLN A 41 -8.34 11.12 -5.50
CA GLN A 41 -7.41 11.59 -6.54
C GLN A 41 -6.26 10.60 -6.84
N ASN A 42 -5.69 9.98 -5.79
CA ASN A 42 -4.50 9.12 -5.91
C ASN A 42 -4.75 7.64 -5.63
N PHE A 43 -5.86 7.31 -4.97
CA PHE A 43 -6.14 5.95 -4.53
C PHE A 43 -7.64 5.70 -4.40
N VAL A 44 -8.02 4.43 -4.48
CA VAL A 44 -9.38 3.96 -4.25
C VAL A 44 -9.44 3.31 -2.87
N VAL A 45 -10.50 3.60 -2.11
CA VAL A 45 -10.81 2.94 -0.83
C VAL A 45 -12.03 2.08 -1.05
N ARG A 46 -11.99 0.82 -0.60
CA ARG A 46 -13.12 -0.11 -0.61
C ARG A 46 -13.32 -0.69 0.78
N ILE A 47 -14.57 -0.91 1.15
CA ILE A 47 -14.95 -1.65 2.36
C ILE A 47 -15.55 -2.97 1.91
N PHE A 48 -14.89 -4.05 2.31
CA PHE A 48 -15.37 -5.39 2.05
C PHE A 48 -15.92 -6.01 3.33
N GLN A 49 -17.05 -6.71 3.23
CA GLN A 49 -17.46 -7.68 4.24
C GLN A 49 -17.05 -9.07 3.77
N VAL A 50 -16.24 -9.77 4.56
CA VAL A 50 -15.81 -11.14 4.27
C VAL A 50 -16.55 -12.08 5.21
N VAL A 51 -17.42 -12.92 4.65
CA VAL A 51 -18.25 -13.88 5.39
C VAL A 51 -17.70 -15.30 5.19
N ARG A 52 -17.28 -15.97 6.27
CA ARG A 52 -16.80 -17.35 6.22
C ARG A 52 -17.98 -18.31 6.09
N LYS A 53 -17.99 -19.16 5.07
CA LYS A 53 -19.12 -20.06 4.77
C LYS A 53 -19.36 -21.12 5.84
N SER A 54 -18.31 -21.59 6.51
CA SER A 54 -18.43 -22.68 7.48
C SER A 54 -19.02 -22.25 8.83
N THR A 55 -18.90 -20.97 9.20
CA THR A 55 -19.29 -20.45 10.51
C THR A 55 -20.28 -19.28 10.43
N GLU A 56 -20.51 -18.75 9.23
CA GLU A 56 -21.28 -17.53 8.98
C GLU A 56 -20.79 -16.28 9.73
N THR A 57 -19.58 -16.35 10.29
CA THR A 57 -18.92 -15.20 10.92
C THR A 57 -18.42 -14.25 9.85
N SER A 58 -18.58 -12.95 10.08
CA SER A 58 -18.12 -11.91 9.17
C SER A 58 -17.06 -11.00 9.81
N HIS A 59 -16.19 -10.45 8.98
CA HIS A 59 -15.30 -9.35 9.37
C HIS A 59 -15.17 -8.35 8.23
N PHE A 60 -14.84 -7.11 8.57
CA PHE A 60 -14.67 -6.04 7.59
C PHE A 60 -13.20 -5.87 7.23
N VAL A 61 -12.94 -5.74 5.93
CA VAL A 61 -11.61 -5.44 5.38
C VAL A 61 -11.69 -4.08 4.69
N LYS A 62 -10.84 -3.14 5.12
CA LYS A 62 -10.63 -1.89 4.40
C LYS A 62 -9.51 -2.09 3.39
N HIS A 63 -9.85 -2.04 2.11
CA HIS A 63 -8.91 -2.20 1.00
C HIS A 63 -8.56 -0.83 0.43
N LEU A 64 -7.25 -0.58 0.25
CA LEU A 64 -6.76 0.67 -0.30
C LEU A 64 -5.84 0.37 -1.47
N GLN A 65 -6.20 0.90 -2.64
CA GLN A 65 -5.49 0.73 -3.90
C GLN A 65 -4.89 2.06 -4.36
N PHE A 66 -3.57 2.20 -4.29
CA PHE A 66 -2.88 3.33 -4.89
C PHE A 66 -2.78 3.13 -6.41
N THR A 67 -3.31 4.08 -7.20
CA THR A 67 -3.47 3.94 -8.66
C THR A 67 -2.56 4.86 -9.46
N LYS A 68 -1.83 5.76 -8.79
CA LYS A 68 -0.94 6.77 -9.42
C LYS A 68 0.53 6.37 -9.34
N TRP A 69 0.82 5.09 -9.55
CA TRP A 69 2.18 4.56 -9.69
C TRP A 69 2.30 3.83 -11.02
N PRO A 70 3.03 4.37 -12.01
CA PRO A 70 3.21 3.72 -13.31
C PRO A 70 4.22 2.57 -13.24
N ASP A 71 4.00 1.52 -14.02
CA ASP A 71 4.81 0.30 -14.08
C ASP A 71 6.33 0.53 -14.18
N HIS A 72 6.78 1.42 -15.05
CA HIS A 72 8.21 1.65 -15.31
C HIS A 72 8.78 2.88 -14.58
N GLY A 73 8.26 3.24 -13.40
CA GLY A 73 8.78 4.40 -12.71
C GLY A 73 8.38 4.54 -11.26
N THR A 74 8.14 5.78 -10.87
CA THR A 74 7.81 6.19 -9.50
C THR A 74 6.57 7.09 -9.55
N PRO A 75 5.83 7.24 -8.45
CA PRO A 75 4.71 8.18 -8.39
C PRO A 75 5.16 9.58 -8.83
N ALA A 76 4.39 10.22 -9.71
CA ALA A 76 4.69 11.57 -10.19
C ALA A 76 4.76 12.60 -9.05
N SER A 77 3.99 12.37 -7.98
CA SER A 77 3.97 13.19 -6.78
C SER A 77 4.31 12.36 -5.55
N ALA A 78 5.41 12.73 -4.87
CA ALA A 78 5.78 12.16 -3.58
C ALA A 78 4.76 12.55 -2.50
N GLU A 79 4.22 13.77 -2.52
CA GLU A 79 3.12 14.19 -1.66
C GLU A 79 1.89 13.28 -1.76
N GLY A 80 1.48 12.93 -2.99
CA GLY A 80 0.33 12.06 -3.21
C GLY A 80 0.51 10.68 -2.58
N PHE A 81 1.73 10.14 -2.66
CA PHE A 81 2.10 8.88 -2.04
C PHE A 81 2.21 8.98 -0.51
N ILE A 82 2.82 10.04 0.01
CA ILE A 82 2.89 10.34 1.44
C ILE A 82 1.48 10.41 2.04
N LYS A 83 0.55 11.12 1.36
CA LYS A 83 -0.86 11.21 1.78
C LYS A 83 -1.54 9.84 1.83
N TYR A 84 -1.26 8.97 0.86
CA TYR A 84 -1.75 7.59 0.85
C TYR A 84 -1.21 6.79 2.05
N VAL A 85 0.10 6.80 2.30
CA VAL A 85 0.71 6.09 3.44
C VAL A 85 0.12 6.57 4.77
N ARG A 86 0.01 7.88 4.96
CA ARG A 86 -0.63 8.46 6.16
C ARG A 86 -2.09 8.03 6.31
N TYR A 87 -2.83 7.93 5.21
CA TYR A 87 -4.21 7.44 5.23
C TYR A 87 -4.29 5.97 5.62
N VAL A 88 -3.39 5.12 5.11
CA VAL A 88 -3.29 3.71 5.51
C VAL A 88 -3.02 3.61 7.00
N ARG A 89 -2.00 4.32 7.51
CA ARG A 89 -1.63 4.35 8.94
C ARG A 89 -2.80 4.77 9.83
N LYS A 90 -3.47 5.88 9.48
CA LYS A 90 -4.64 6.38 10.24
C LYS A 90 -5.84 5.43 10.19
N SER A 91 -5.95 4.65 9.12
CA SER A 91 -7.06 3.71 8.93
C SER A 91 -6.82 2.35 9.59
N HIS A 92 -5.58 2.03 9.95
CA HIS A 92 -5.19 0.79 10.57
C HIS A 92 -5.61 0.75 12.04
N VAL A 93 -6.10 -0.40 12.50
CA VAL A 93 -6.61 -0.57 13.88
C VAL A 93 -5.77 -1.61 14.62
N THR A 94 -5.71 -2.84 14.10
CA THR A 94 -4.97 -3.96 14.71
C THR A 94 -4.49 -4.96 13.66
N GLY A 95 -3.52 -5.80 14.06
CA GLY A 95 -3.01 -6.90 13.23
C GLY A 95 -1.97 -6.43 12.19
N PRO A 96 -1.49 -7.34 11.33
CA PRO A 96 -0.58 -6.95 10.25
C PRO A 96 -1.33 -6.22 9.12
N VAL A 97 -0.65 -5.26 8.48
CA VAL A 97 -1.10 -4.68 7.21
C VAL A 97 -0.65 -5.59 6.07
N LEU A 98 -1.59 -6.04 5.24
CA LEU A 98 -1.27 -6.73 4.00
C LEU A 98 -1.03 -5.69 2.90
N ASP A 99 0.24 -5.55 2.51
CA ASP A 99 0.60 -4.82 1.30
C ASP A 99 1.05 -5.75 0.17
N HIS A 100 0.70 -5.38 -1.06
CA HIS A 100 1.16 -6.07 -2.26
C HIS A 100 1.14 -5.13 -3.47
N CYS A 101 1.99 -5.44 -4.44
CA CYS A 101 1.92 -4.95 -5.82
C CYS A 101 1.72 -6.15 -6.76
N SER A 102 2.43 -6.21 -7.90
CA SER A 102 2.54 -7.42 -8.73
C SER A 102 3.44 -8.48 -8.07
N ALA A 103 4.77 -8.30 -8.11
CA ALA A 103 5.72 -9.22 -7.46
C ALA A 103 5.83 -9.07 -5.92
N GLY A 104 5.22 -8.04 -5.34
CA GLY A 104 5.27 -7.74 -3.90
C GLY A 104 6.67 -7.38 -3.38
N VAL A 105 7.51 -6.70 -4.18
CA VAL A 105 8.88 -6.33 -3.77
C VAL A 105 9.26 -4.87 -4.06
N GLY A 106 8.96 -4.36 -5.27
CA GLY A 106 9.38 -3.02 -5.69
C GLY A 106 8.59 -1.91 -5.00
N ARG A 107 7.35 -1.70 -5.46
CA ARG A 107 6.41 -0.69 -4.95
C ARG A 107 6.09 -0.92 -3.47
N THR A 108 5.90 -2.20 -3.10
CA THR A 108 5.73 -2.65 -1.71
C THR A 108 6.91 -2.28 -0.82
N GLY A 109 8.15 -2.48 -1.29
CA GLY A 109 9.34 -2.12 -0.52
C GLY A 109 9.41 -0.62 -0.21
N VAL A 110 9.05 0.23 -1.17
CA VAL A 110 9.01 1.69 -0.93
C VAL A 110 7.93 2.05 0.10
N PHE A 111 6.73 1.46 0.01
CA PHE A 111 5.68 1.69 1.00
C PHE A 111 6.13 1.35 2.42
N LEU A 112 6.71 0.17 2.61
CA LEU A 112 7.20 -0.28 3.91
C LEU A 112 8.31 0.63 4.43
N CYS A 113 9.25 1.05 3.57
CA CYS A 113 10.28 2.03 3.91
C CYS A 113 9.69 3.32 4.51
N VAL A 114 8.68 3.89 3.83
CA VAL A 114 8.02 5.12 4.29
C VAL A 114 7.30 4.91 5.61
N ASP A 115 6.62 3.78 5.78
CA ASP A 115 5.96 3.45 7.04
C ASP A 115 6.94 3.33 8.21
N VAL A 116 8.10 2.68 8.00
CA VAL A 116 9.18 2.59 8.98
C VAL A 116 9.72 3.96 9.36
N VAL A 117 9.89 4.87 8.39
CA VAL A 117 10.33 6.24 8.69
C VAL A 117 9.30 7.03 9.48
N PHE A 118 8.01 6.90 9.18
CA PHE A 118 6.98 7.50 10.02
C PHE A 118 7.02 6.98 11.45
N CYS A 119 7.14 5.66 11.65
CA CYS A 119 7.30 5.06 12.96
C CYS A 119 8.54 5.58 13.70
N ALA A 120 9.68 5.70 13.01
CA ALA A 120 10.92 6.21 13.60
C ALA A 120 10.79 7.67 14.03
N ILE A 121 10.22 8.52 13.17
CA ILE A 121 10.00 9.95 13.46
C ILE A 121 9.04 10.12 14.65
N GLU A 122 7.89 9.43 14.65
CA GLU A 122 6.90 9.52 15.73
C GLU A 122 7.45 9.08 17.09
N ARG A 123 8.42 8.16 17.11
CA ARG A 123 9.07 7.65 18.32
C ARG A 123 10.39 8.35 18.64
N ASN A 124 10.76 9.37 17.88
CA ASN A 124 12.04 10.07 17.99
C ASN A 124 13.25 9.12 17.94
N PHE A 125 13.21 8.13 17.05
CA PHE A 125 14.30 7.19 16.81
C PHE A 125 15.14 7.60 15.59
N PRO A 126 16.47 7.46 15.67
CA PRO A 126 17.31 7.63 14.50
C PRO A 126 16.99 6.53 13.49
N PHE A 127 17.06 6.88 12.20
CA PHE A 127 16.88 5.91 11.13
C PHE A 127 17.95 6.11 10.05
N ASN A 128 18.27 5.03 9.35
CA ASN A 128 19.18 5.04 8.21
C ASN A 128 18.49 4.41 7.01
N THR A 129 18.41 5.18 5.93
CA THR A 129 17.69 4.80 4.70
C THR A 129 18.25 3.57 4.01
N MET A 130 19.57 3.30 4.12
CA MET A 130 20.19 2.09 3.57
C MET A 130 19.90 0.87 4.44
N ASN A 131 20.05 1.00 5.76
CA ASN A 131 19.84 -0.08 6.71
C ASN A 131 18.39 -0.59 6.70
N ILE A 132 17.41 0.32 6.57
CA ILE A 132 15.99 -0.07 6.44
C ILE A 132 15.81 -1.01 5.23
N VAL A 133 16.39 -0.67 4.08
CA VAL A 133 16.29 -1.50 2.87
C VAL A 133 17.04 -2.81 3.04
N GLY A 134 18.21 -2.81 3.69
CA GLY A 134 18.96 -4.02 4.03
C GLY A 134 18.12 -5.00 4.84
N GLN A 135 17.55 -4.55 5.96
CA GLN A 135 16.71 -5.37 6.84
C GLN A 135 15.45 -5.90 6.14
N MET A 136 14.84 -5.10 5.26
CA MET A 136 13.69 -5.57 4.47
C MET A 136 14.10 -6.67 3.47
N ARG A 137 15.31 -6.60 2.89
CA ARG A 137 15.82 -7.59 1.94
C ARG A 137 16.20 -8.91 2.60
N GLU A 138 16.55 -8.90 3.89
CA GLU A 138 16.75 -10.10 4.71
C GLU A 138 15.45 -10.87 4.93
N GLN A 139 14.31 -10.18 5.04
CA GLN A 139 13.00 -10.80 5.24
C GLN A 139 12.30 -11.17 3.93
N ARG A 140 12.49 -10.37 2.88
CA ARG A 140 11.96 -10.65 1.54
C ARG A 140 12.95 -10.18 0.48
N TYR A 141 13.50 -11.15 -0.25
CA TYR A 141 14.48 -10.89 -1.30
C TYR A 141 14.00 -9.84 -2.31
N ARG A 142 14.91 -8.92 -2.69
CA ARG A 142 14.72 -7.83 -3.67
C ARG A 142 13.71 -6.73 -3.33
N MET A 143 13.41 -6.51 -2.04
CA MET A 143 12.69 -5.29 -1.63
C MET A 143 13.36 -4.03 -2.19
N ILE A 144 12.55 -3.16 -2.80
CA ILE A 144 12.98 -2.05 -3.68
C ILE A 144 13.80 -2.58 -4.86
N HIS A 145 13.14 -2.67 -6.02
CA HIS A 145 13.62 -3.45 -7.16
C HIS A 145 14.54 -2.65 -8.09
N THR A 146 14.24 -1.37 -8.31
CA THR A 146 14.97 -0.53 -9.27
C THR A 146 15.70 0.64 -8.61
N LYS A 147 16.68 1.20 -9.33
CA LYS A 147 17.41 2.40 -8.91
C LYS A 147 16.49 3.60 -8.77
N GLU A 148 15.48 3.72 -9.63
CA GLU A 148 14.51 4.81 -9.65
C GLU A 148 13.65 4.75 -8.39
N GLN A 149 13.19 3.56 -7.99
CA GLN A 149 12.46 3.35 -6.73
C GLN A 149 13.34 3.69 -5.52
N TYR A 150 14.62 3.32 -5.55
CA TYR A 150 15.56 3.67 -4.48
C TYR A 150 15.83 5.18 -4.42
N THR A 151 15.94 5.86 -5.56
CA THR A 151 16.08 7.32 -5.63
C THR A 151 14.83 8.03 -5.10
N PHE A 152 13.65 7.54 -5.49
CA PHE A 152 12.38 8.07 -5.02
C PHE A 152 12.16 7.86 -3.53
N TRP A 153 12.66 6.75 -2.97
CA TRP A 153 12.70 6.54 -1.53
C TRP A 153 13.42 7.69 -0.80
N TYR A 154 14.61 8.10 -1.26
CA TYR A 154 15.32 9.25 -0.69
C TYR A 154 14.55 10.56 -0.88
N LYS A 155 13.92 10.77 -2.05
CA LYS A 155 13.09 11.94 -2.31
C LYS A 155 11.93 12.05 -1.31
N ILE A 156 11.27 10.94 -0.97
CA ILE A 156 10.20 10.92 0.02
C ILE A 156 10.72 11.31 1.40
N VAL A 157 11.83 10.71 1.85
CA VAL A 157 12.42 11.04 3.16
C VAL A 157 12.77 12.52 3.23
N HIS A 158 13.41 13.06 2.19
CA HIS A 158 13.71 14.48 2.11
C HIS A 158 12.45 15.34 2.19
N GLU A 159 11.39 15.01 1.44
CA GLU A 159 10.13 15.77 1.49
C GLU A 159 9.45 15.71 2.87
N ILE A 160 9.45 14.55 3.53
CA ILE A 160 8.91 14.40 4.89
C ILE A 160 9.67 15.30 5.86
N LEU A 161 11.00 15.21 5.88
CA LEU A 161 11.83 15.99 6.81
C LEU A 161 11.74 17.48 6.52
N HIS A 162 11.75 17.90 5.26
CA HIS A 162 11.58 19.28 4.87
C HIS A 162 10.23 19.84 5.36
N LYS A 163 9.12 19.11 5.14
CA LYS A 163 7.80 19.54 5.63
C LYS A 163 7.76 19.67 7.15
N LEU A 164 8.42 18.78 7.89
CA LEU A 164 8.50 18.87 9.35
C LEU A 164 9.29 20.09 9.83
N LEU A 165 10.34 20.49 9.11
CA LEU A 165 11.12 21.69 9.42
C LEU A 165 10.35 22.97 9.13
N THR A 166 9.59 23.03 8.04
CA THR A 166 8.81 24.21 7.62
C THR A 166 7.46 24.37 8.32
N LEU A 167 7.06 23.39 9.15
CA LEU A 167 5.84 23.47 9.98
C LEU A 167 6.09 24.17 11.33
N LYS A 168 7.32 24.59 11.61
CA LYS A 168 7.66 25.50 12.70
C LYS A 168 7.43 26.94 12.27
#